data_AF-A0A7C7JVJ9-F1
#
_entry.id   AF-A0A7C7JVJ9-F1
#
_cell.length_a   1.000
_cell.length_b   1.000
_cell.length_c   1.000
_cell.angle_alpha   90.00
_cell.angle_beta   90.00
_cell.angle_gamma   90.00
#
_symmetry.space_group_name_H-M   'P 1'
#
loop_
_entity.id
_entity.type
_entity.pdbx_description
1 polymer ?
#
loop_
_entity_poly.entity_id
_entity_poly.type
_entity_poly.pdbx_seq_one_letter_code
_entity_poly.pdbx_strand_id
1 'polypeptide(L)'
;NIELDYKFNEKDDPNRYYFRSDHYNFAQEGIPVIFYFNGTHADYHKPSDTPDKINYKLLTKRAQLIFSTAWYLANKEGDLIHNEDI
;
A
#
# COMPACT_ATOMS: atom_id res chain seq x y z
N ASN A 1 2.45 -14.47 -9.66
CA ASN A 1 1.99 -14.07 -8.31
C ASN A 1 2.22 -12.57 -8.14
N ILE A 2 1.57 -11.92 -7.16
CA ILE A 2 1.91 -10.54 -6.76
C ILE A 2 3.11 -10.67 -5.81
N GLU A 3 4.16 -9.90 -6.06
CA GLU A 3 5.29 -9.76 -5.15
C GLU A 3 4.97 -8.61 -4.18
N LEU A 4 5.12 -8.88 -2.89
CA LEU A 4 4.90 -7.92 -1.81
C LEU A 4 6.21 -7.76 -1.07
N ASP A 5 6.64 -6.51 -0.89
CA ASP A 5 7.86 -6.15 -0.19
C ASP A 5 7.66 -4.85 0.60
N TYR A 6 8.68 -4.47 1.38
CA TYR A 6 8.67 -3.27 2.22
C TYR A 6 9.56 -2.16 1.66
N LYS A 7 9.92 -2.19 0.37
CA LYS A 7 10.89 -1.27 -0.24
C LYS A 7 10.59 0.20 0.05
N PHE A 8 9.31 0.59 0.04
CA PHE A 8 8.90 1.97 0.26
C PHE A 8 8.78 2.37 1.73
N ASN A 9 8.97 1.43 2.66
CA ASN A 9 9.02 1.67 4.10
C ASN A 9 10.43 2.04 4.58
N GLU A 10 11.45 1.81 3.75
CA GLU A 10 12.85 2.08 4.08
C GLU A 10 13.05 3.54 4.49
N LYS A 11 13.72 3.74 5.63
CA LYS A 11 13.93 5.08 6.23
C LYS A 11 14.78 5.99 5.35
N ASP A 12 15.65 5.39 4.54
CA ASP A 12 16.57 6.04 3.62
C ASP A 12 16.08 6.05 2.16
N ASP A 13 14.83 5.65 1.89
CA ASP A 13 14.23 5.86 0.56
C ASP A 13 14.34 7.36 0.18
N PRO A 14 15.02 7.71 -0.94
CA PRO A 14 15.32 9.10 -1.27
C PRO A 14 14.05 9.92 -1.52
N ASN A 15 12.95 9.27 -1.90
CA ASN A 15 11.66 9.94 -2.09
C ASN A 15 10.85 10.04 -0.80
N ARG A 16 11.25 9.32 0.24
CA ARG A 16 10.60 9.20 1.54
C ARG A 16 9.11 8.85 1.43
N TYR A 17 8.74 7.93 0.53
CA TYR A 17 7.34 7.65 0.20
C TYR A 17 6.48 7.26 1.42
N TYR A 18 7.03 6.49 2.36
CA TYR A 18 6.36 6.16 3.61
C TYR A 18 5.85 7.40 4.38
N PHE A 19 6.67 8.44 4.45
CA PHE A 19 6.44 9.61 5.31
C PHE A 19 5.53 10.69 4.70
N ARG A 20 5.06 10.51 3.46
CA ARG A 20 4.39 11.57 2.69
C ARG A 20 3.01 11.19 2.14
N SER A 21 2.47 10.07 2.59
CA SER A 21 1.14 9.60 2.20
C SER A 21 0.20 9.61 3.41
N ASP A 22 -1.12 9.57 3.18
CA ASP A 22 -2.15 9.82 4.20
C ASP A 22 -2.04 8.90 5.42
N HIS A 23 -1.61 7.65 5.20
CA HIS A 23 -1.45 6.65 6.26
C HIS A 23 -0.41 7.04 7.32
N TYR A 24 0.56 7.90 6.99
CA TYR A 24 1.67 8.20 7.89
C TYR A 24 1.19 8.83 9.22
N ASN A 25 0.21 9.72 9.17
CA ASN A 25 -0.34 10.36 10.37
C ASN A 25 -0.98 9.34 11.34
N PHE A 26 -1.51 8.24 10.83
CA PHE A 26 -2.03 7.14 11.65
C PHE A 26 -0.88 6.32 12.25
N ALA A 27 0.13 6.01 11.42
CA ALA A 27 1.30 5.28 11.86
C ALA A 27 2.08 6.03 12.96
N GLN A 28 2.17 7.36 12.88
CA GLN A 28 2.80 8.20 13.91
C GLN A 28 2.14 8.07 15.28
N GLU A 29 0.82 7.81 15.32
CA GLU A 29 0.04 7.61 16.54
C GLU A 29 -0.02 6.13 16.95
N GLY A 30 0.80 5.25 16.34
CA GLY A 30 0.84 3.82 16.64
C GLY A 30 -0.36 3.03 16.13
N ILE A 31 -1.19 3.60 15.26
CA ILE A 31 -2.29 2.89 14.63
C ILE A 31 -1.73 1.98 13.51
N PRO A 32 -2.05 0.68 13.49
CA PRO A 32 -1.58 -0.22 12.44
C PRO A 32 -2.05 0.19 11.04
N VAL A 33 -1.16 0.14 10.06
CA VAL A 33 -1.42 0.53 8.68
C VAL A 33 -0.87 -0.49 7.69
N ILE A 34 -1.50 -0.57 6.51
CA ILE A 34 -0.95 -1.24 5.34
C ILE A 34 -0.93 -0.24 4.20
N PHE A 35 0.26 0.00 3.61
CA PHE A 35 0.43 0.92 2.49
C PHE A 35 0.65 0.15 1.18
N TYR A 36 -0.44 -0.11 0.45
CA TYR A 36 -0.37 -0.74 -0.87
C TYR A 36 0.09 0.27 -1.93
N PHE A 37 1.40 0.31 -2.20
CA PHE A 37 2.02 1.25 -3.14
C PHE A 37 3.06 0.56 -4.01
N ASN A 38 3.13 0.94 -5.29
CA ASN A 38 4.06 0.36 -6.26
C ASN A 38 4.94 1.40 -6.96
N GLY A 39 5.09 2.59 -6.37
CA GLY A 39 5.84 3.70 -6.96
C GLY A 39 5.00 4.58 -7.89
N THR A 40 5.67 5.57 -8.48
CA THR A 40 5.08 6.49 -9.47
C THR A 40 5.18 5.91 -10.88
N HIS A 41 4.47 6.54 -11.83
CA HIS A 41 4.53 6.21 -13.26
C HIS A 41 4.77 7.46 -14.10
N ALA A 42 5.07 7.28 -15.39
CA ALA A 42 5.45 8.37 -16.30
C ALA A 42 4.38 9.46 -16.46
N ASP A 43 3.13 9.11 -16.22
CA ASP A 43 1.96 9.98 -16.33
C ASP A 43 1.54 10.63 -14.99
N TYR A 44 2.21 10.29 -13.88
CA TYR A 44 1.86 10.82 -12.56
C TYR A 44 1.90 12.36 -12.54
N HIS A 45 0.86 12.99 -11.96
CA HIS A 45 0.64 14.45 -11.97
C HIS A 45 0.53 15.08 -13.36
N LYS A 46 0.13 14.34 -14.39
CA LYS A 46 -0.08 14.86 -15.75
C LYS A 46 -1.52 14.61 -16.22
N PRO A 47 -2.08 15.48 -17.09
CA PRO A 47 -3.39 15.23 -17.71
C PRO A 47 -3.48 13.95 -18.53
N SER A 48 -2.33 13.35 -18.88
CA SER A 48 -2.24 12.09 -19.60
C SER A 48 -2.39 10.85 -18.69
N ASP A 49 -2.63 11.03 -17.39
CA ASP A 49 -3.02 9.96 -16.47
C ASP A 49 -4.49 9.58 -16.68
N THR A 50 -4.72 8.74 -17.68
CA THR A 50 -6.06 8.43 -18.20
C THR A 50 -6.39 6.94 -18.08
N PRO A 51 -7.69 6.57 -17.95
CA PRO A 51 -8.10 5.19 -17.69
C PRO A 51 -7.67 4.15 -18.73
N ASP A 52 -7.50 4.55 -19.99
CA ASP A 52 -7.06 3.68 -21.08
C ASP A 52 -5.65 3.08 -20.88
N LYS A 53 -4.85 3.68 -20.00
CA LYS A 53 -3.50 3.21 -19.66
C LYS A 53 -3.47 2.21 -18.50
N ILE A 54 -4.62 1.96 -17.86
CA ILE A 54 -4.70 1.06 -16.72
C ILE A 54 -4.48 -0.39 -17.19
N ASN A 55 -3.53 -1.09 -16.55
CA ASN A 55 -3.44 -2.54 -16.66
C ASN A 55 -4.55 -3.19 -15.81
N TYR A 56 -5.73 -3.34 -16.38
CA TYR A 56 -6.90 -3.88 -15.68
C TYR A 56 -6.69 -5.28 -15.13
N LYS A 57 -5.96 -6.14 -15.84
CA LYS A 57 -5.65 -7.51 -15.36
C LYS A 57 -4.83 -7.47 -14.06
N LEU A 58 -3.89 -6.55 -13.94
CA LEU A 58 -3.11 -6.37 -12.72
C LEU A 58 -3.94 -5.68 -11.62
N LEU A 59 -4.74 -4.67 -11.99
CA LEU A 59 -5.66 -3.99 -11.07
C LEU A 59 -6.63 -4.97 -10.42
N THR A 60 -7.23 -5.88 -11.18
CA THR A 60 -8.14 -6.91 -10.63
C THR A 60 -7.46 -7.75 -9.56
N LYS A 61 -6.22 -8.19 -9.79
CA LYS A 61 -5.47 -8.98 -8.80
C LYS A 61 -5.18 -8.18 -7.54
N ARG A 62 -4.81 -6.89 -7.68
CA ARG A 62 -4.59 -5.98 -6.54
C ARG A 62 -5.87 -5.76 -5.75
N ALA A 63 -7.00 -5.52 -6.43
CA ALA A 63 -8.30 -5.35 -5.79
C ALA A 63 -8.73 -6.61 -5.03
N GLN A 64 -8.54 -7.80 -5.60
CA GLN A 64 -8.82 -9.07 -4.93
C GLN A 64 -7.94 -9.27 -3.69
N LEU A 65 -6.64 -8.95 -3.77
CA LEU A 65 -5.73 -9.01 -2.62
C LEU A 65 -6.21 -8.08 -1.50
N ILE A 66 -6.42 -6.80 -1.81
CA ILE A 66 -6.82 -5.78 -0.82
C ILE A 66 -8.16 -6.16 -0.18
N PHE A 67 -9.14 -6.58 -0.99
CA PHE A 67 -10.43 -7.05 -0.49
C PHE A 67 -10.26 -8.25 0.45
N SER A 68 -9.49 -9.26 0.04
CA SER A 68 -9.29 -10.47 0.85
C SER A 68 -8.59 -10.15 2.18
N THR A 69 -7.59 -9.27 2.16
CA THR A 69 -6.91 -8.80 3.38
C THR A 69 -7.87 -8.04 4.29
N ALA A 70 -8.62 -7.06 3.76
CA ALA A 70 -9.59 -6.31 4.56
C ALA A 70 -10.69 -7.21 5.14
N TRP A 71 -11.22 -8.13 4.33
CA TRP A 71 -12.23 -9.10 4.77
C TRP A 71 -11.69 -9.99 5.89
N TYR A 72 -10.49 -10.53 5.73
CA TYR A 72 -9.85 -11.35 6.75
C TYR A 72 -9.65 -10.57 8.05
N LEU A 73 -9.08 -9.37 7.99
CA LEU A 73 -8.82 -8.55 9.18
C LEU A 73 -10.11 -8.14 9.91
N ALA A 74 -11.18 -7.84 9.16
CA ALA A 74 -12.46 -7.46 9.74
C ALA A 74 -13.20 -8.61 10.43
N ASN A 75 -12.92 -9.86 10.06
CA ASN A 75 -13.60 -11.06 10.58
C ASN A 75 -12.69 -11.95 11.43
N LYS A 76 -11.42 -11.60 11.61
CA LYS A 76 -10.47 -12.33 12.45
C LYS A 76 -10.85 -12.15 13.92
N GLU A 77 -10.76 -13.23 14.69
CA GLU A 77 -10.85 -13.18 16.15
C GLU A 77 -9.51 -12.76 16.79
N GLY A 78 -9.59 -11.97 17.86
CA GLY A 78 -8.43 -11.49 18.61
C GLY A 78 -7.68 -10.33 17.95
N ASP A 79 -6.80 -9.70 18.71
CA ASP A 79 -6.13 -8.46 18.32
C ASP A 79 -5.12 -8.67 17.18
N LEU A 80 -4.76 -7.56 16.53
CA LEU A 80 -3.62 -7.52 15.62
C LEU A 80 -2.33 -7.66 16.43
N ILE A 81 -1.40 -8.48 15.92
CA ILE A 81 -0.08 -8.62 16.51
C ILE A 81 0.81 -7.56 15.89
N HIS A 82 1.47 -6.76 16.72
CA HIS A 82 2.48 -5.83 16.27
C HIS A 82 3.71 -6.61 15.79
N ASN A 83 4.15 -6.39 14.56
CA ASN A 83 5.41 -6.96 14.09
C ASN A 83 6.56 -6.19 14.75
N GLU A 84 7.33 -6.84 15.62
CA GLU A 84 8.51 -6.24 16.27
C GLU A 84 9.74 -6.20 15.34
N ASP A 85 9.68 -6.87 14.18
CA ASP A 85 10.80 -7.07 13.26
C ASP A 85 10.87 -6.07 12.07
N ILE A 86 10.14 -4.94 12.12
CA ILE A 86 10.12 -3.91 11.05
C ILE A 86 10.52 -2.54 11.60
#